data_AF-B4QL56-F1
#
_entry.id   AF-B4QL56-F1
#
_cell.length_a   1.000
_cell.length_b   1.000
_cell.length_c   1.000
_cell.angle_alpha   90.00
_cell.angle_beta   90.00
_cell.angle_gamma   90.00
#
_symmetry.space_group_name_H-M   'P 1'
#
loop_
_entity.id
_entity.type
_entity.pdbx_description
1 polymer ?
#
loop_
_entity_poly.entity_id
_entity_poly.type
_entity_poly.pdbx_seq_one_letter_code
_entity_poly.pdbx_strand_id
1 'polypeptide(L)'
;MKLTLCFLLILGFVIVHGQSNDCKEIKDICTKCIQRLNDPYNKADFINKECRRKVRGSYVWKDQNLCELQAIACSVPTRAMLCVVIAEVAKMPKVTPRPPG
;
A
#
# COMPACT_ATOMS: atom_id res chain seq x y z
N MET A 1 18.45 6.70 39.34
CA MET A 1 19.17 6.34 38.09
C MET A 1 18.56 5.12 37.38
N LYS A 2 18.31 3.98 38.05
CA LYS A 2 17.69 2.80 37.41
C LYS A 2 16.28 3.04 36.86
N LEU A 3 15.42 3.71 37.65
CA LEU A 3 14.03 3.98 37.24
C LEU A 3 13.95 4.91 36.01
N THR A 4 14.82 5.93 35.98
CA THR A 4 14.91 6.91 34.88
C THR A 4 15.36 6.26 33.58
N LEU A 5 16.33 5.34 33.64
CA LEU A 5 16.79 4.59 32.48
C LEU A 5 15.71 3.63 31.95
N CYS A 6 15.01 2.93 32.84
CA CYS A 6 13.86 2.10 32.46
C CYS A 6 12.77 2.92 31.77
N PHE A 7 12.47 4.12 32.29
CA PHE A 7 11.47 5.00 31.71
C PHE A 7 11.86 5.46 30.30
N LEU A 8 13.13 5.85 30.09
CA LEU A 8 13.64 6.25 28.79
C LEU A 8 13.64 5.09 27.78
N LEU A 9 13.96 3.87 28.21
CA LEU A 9 13.90 2.68 27.37
C LEU A 9 12.46 2.37 26.95
N ILE A 10 11.51 2.38 27.89
CA ILE A 10 10.09 2.16 27.60
C ILE A 10 9.57 3.24 26.65
N LEU A 11 9.91 4.50 26.90
CA LEU A 11 9.51 5.63 26.05
C LEU A 11 10.10 5.51 24.64
N GLY A 12 11.37 5.13 24.51
CA GLY A 12 12.02 4.90 23.22
C GLY A 12 11.35 3.76 22.44
N PHE A 13 11.05 2.63 23.09
CA PHE A 13 10.35 1.52 22.46
C PHE A 13 8.94 1.93 21.97
N VAL A 14 8.19 2.66 22.79
CA VAL A 14 6.84 3.14 22.44
C VAL A 14 6.88 4.13 21.28
N ILE A 15 7.86 5.06 21.25
CA ILE A 15 8.02 6.01 20.15
C ILE A 15 8.36 5.30 18.84
N VAL A 16 9.29 4.35 18.87
CA VAL A 16 9.70 3.59 17.67
C VAL A 16 8.53 2.74 17.14
N HIS A 17 7.76 2.11 18.03
CA HIS A 17 6.57 1.33 17.62
C HIS A 17 5.37 2.21 17.24
N GLY A 18 5.33 3.47 17.69
CA GLY A 18 4.28 4.44 17.40
C GLY A 18 4.49 5.26 16.13
N GLN A 19 5.64 5.15 15.46
CA GLN A 19 5.85 5.76 14.14
C GLN A 19 5.00 5.01 13.11
N SER A 20 3.77 5.48 12.89
CA SER A 20 3.02 5.09 11.70
C SER A 20 3.81 5.53 10.48
N ASN A 21 4.15 4.60 9.59
CA ASN A 21 4.79 4.96 8.32
C ASN A 21 3.88 5.96 7.58
N ASP A 22 4.42 7.13 7.22
CA ASP A 22 3.72 8.04 6.31
C ASP A 22 3.78 7.42 4.90
N CYS A 23 2.80 6.56 4.62
CA CYS A 23 2.71 5.85 3.36
C CYS A 23 2.49 6.80 2.17
N LYS A 24 2.00 8.02 2.43
CA LYS A 24 1.89 9.06 1.41
C LYS A 24 3.28 9.62 1.08
N GLU A 25 4.09 9.90 2.09
CA GLU A 25 5.48 10.33 1.90
C GLU A 25 6.28 9.27 1.13
N ILE A 26 6.11 7.98 1.45
CA ILE A 26 6.73 6.88 0.69
C ILE A 26 6.33 6.93 -0.79
N LYS A 27 5.04 7.14 -1.09
CA LYS A 27 4.56 7.27 -2.47
C LYS A 27 5.23 8.44 -3.19
N ASP A 28 5.33 9.58 -2.52
CA ASP A 28 5.85 10.81 -3.10
C ASP A 28 7.36 10.69 -3.36
N ILE A 29 8.13 10.11 -2.44
CA ILE A 29 9.56 9.83 -2.61
C ILE A 29 9.77 8.82 -3.75
N CYS A 30 9.01 7.71 -3.76
CA CYS A 30 9.08 6.71 -4.81
C CYS A 30 8.82 7.33 -6.18
N THR A 31 7.77 8.14 -6.30
CA THR A 31 7.38 8.79 -7.58
C THR A 31 8.51 9.69 -8.09
N LYS A 32 9.13 10.48 -7.22
CA LYS A 32 10.30 11.32 -7.57
C LYS A 32 11.52 10.48 -7.99
N CYS A 33 11.73 9.34 -7.35
CA CYS A 33 12.83 8.43 -7.64
C CYS A 33 12.67 7.79 -9.02
N ILE A 34 11.50 7.19 -9.29
CA ILE A 34 11.17 6.54 -10.55
C ILE A 34 11.28 7.50 -11.74
N GLN A 35 10.84 8.75 -11.57
CA GLN A 35 10.97 9.78 -12.62
C GLN A 35 12.42 10.10 -13.00
N ARG A 36 13.37 9.88 -12.09
CA ARG A 36 14.81 10.16 -12.29
C ARG A 36 15.60 8.93 -12.76
N LEU A 37 15.10 7.73 -12.44
CA LEU A 37 15.75 6.48 -12.78
C LEU A 37 15.43 6.08 -14.23
N ASN A 38 16.44 6.13 -15.10
CA ASN A 38 16.34 5.72 -16.50
C ASN A 38 16.46 4.19 -16.66
N ASP A 39 15.67 3.42 -15.90
CA ASP A 39 15.69 1.95 -15.87
C ASP A 39 14.45 1.36 -16.58
N PRO A 40 14.59 0.35 -17.44
CA PRO A 40 13.46 -0.32 -18.10
C PRO A 40 12.44 -0.94 -17.12
N TYR A 41 12.86 -1.37 -15.93
CA TYR A 41 12.00 -1.94 -14.89
C TYR A 41 10.98 -0.91 -14.37
N ASN A 42 11.35 0.37 -14.38
CA ASN A 42 10.44 1.48 -14.05
C ASN A 42 9.36 1.71 -15.10
N LYS A 43 9.51 1.14 -16.30
CA LYS A 43 8.53 1.23 -17.40
C LYS A 43 7.50 0.11 -17.35
N ALA A 44 7.58 -0.80 -16.37
CA ALA A 44 6.53 -1.78 -16.13
C ALA A 44 5.31 -1.04 -15.55
N ASP A 45 4.48 -0.47 -16.44
CA ASP A 45 3.41 0.45 -16.06
C ASP A 45 2.48 -0.15 -14.98
N PHE A 46 2.20 -1.46 -15.03
CA PHE A 46 1.30 -2.14 -14.10
C PHE A 46 1.65 -3.61 -13.83
N ILE A 47 2.30 -3.90 -12.69
CA ILE A 47 2.62 -5.28 -12.27
C ILE A 47 1.41 -6.05 -11.72
N ASN A 48 0.28 -5.37 -11.48
CA ASN A 48 -0.92 -5.95 -10.90
C ASN A 48 -2.03 -6.25 -11.92
N LYS A 49 -1.72 -6.26 -13.23
CA LYS A 49 -2.72 -6.50 -14.29
C LYS A 49 -3.53 -7.79 -14.11
N GLU A 50 -2.90 -8.85 -13.60
CA GLU A 50 -3.56 -10.14 -13.37
C GLU A 50 -4.65 -10.07 -12.28
N CYS A 51 -4.58 -9.08 -11.39
CA CYS A 51 -5.60 -8.89 -10.38
C CYS A 51 -6.95 -8.47 -10.99
N ARG A 52 -6.95 -7.74 -12.11
CA ARG A 52 -8.16 -7.41 -12.88
C ARG A 52 -8.98 -8.66 -13.18
N ARG A 53 -8.31 -9.74 -13.60
CA ARG A 53 -8.94 -11.03 -13.89
C ARG A 53 -9.42 -11.71 -12.61
N LYS A 54 -8.62 -11.68 -11.54
CA LYS A 54 -8.93 -12.35 -10.26
C LYS A 54 -10.12 -11.75 -9.51
N VAL A 55 -10.35 -10.44 -9.60
CA VAL A 55 -11.47 -9.78 -8.90
C VAL A 55 -12.62 -9.41 -9.83
N ARG A 56 -12.64 -9.99 -11.03
CA ARG A 56 -13.69 -9.75 -12.03
C ARG A 56 -15.06 -10.01 -11.42
N GLY A 57 -15.98 -9.05 -11.59
CA GLY A 57 -17.34 -9.14 -11.07
C GLY A 57 -17.49 -8.78 -9.59
N SER A 58 -16.39 -8.54 -8.86
CA SER A 58 -16.42 -8.04 -7.48
C SER A 58 -16.05 -6.56 -7.40
N TYR A 59 -15.09 -6.11 -8.21
CA TYR A 59 -14.60 -4.72 -8.19
C TYR A 59 -14.47 -4.15 -9.60
N VAL A 60 -14.69 -2.84 -9.72
CA VAL A 60 -14.30 -2.04 -10.88
C VAL A 60 -12.80 -1.75 -10.76
N TRP A 61 -12.01 -2.61 -11.40
CA TRP A 61 -10.55 -2.62 -11.24
C TRP A 61 -9.86 -1.44 -11.93
N LYS A 62 -8.92 -0.80 -11.20
CA LYS A 62 -7.98 0.19 -11.73
C LYS A 62 -6.55 -0.29 -11.44
N ASP A 63 -5.74 -0.43 -12.46
CA ASP A 63 -4.34 -0.85 -12.27
C ASP A 63 -3.59 0.19 -11.42
N GLN A 64 -2.62 -0.29 -10.64
CA GLN A 64 -1.84 0.52 -9.72
C GLN A 64 -0.38 0.46 -10.15
N ASN A 65 0.30 1.59 -10.20
CA ASN A 65 1.73 1.63 -10.49
C ASN A 65 2.56 1.12 -9.30
N LEU A 66 3.86 0.97 -9.50
CA LEU A 66 4.78 0.45 -8.48
C LEU A 66 4.72 1.25 -7.16
N CYS A 67 4.74 2.58 -7.23
CA CYS A 67 4.72 3.44 -6.05
C CYS A 67 3.38 3.40 -5.31
N GLU A 68 2.27 3.29 -6.04
CA GLU A 68 0.94 3.09 -5.47
C GLU A 68 0.87 1.75 -4.73
N LEU A 69 1.39 0.67 -5.32
CA LEU A 69 1.44 -0.65 -4.68
C LEU A 69 2.32 -0.65 -3.42
N GLN A 70 3.44 0.06 -3.44
CA GLN A 70 4.30 0.20 -2.27
C GLN A 70 3.63 1.00 -1.14
N ALA A 71 2.92 2.07 -1.48
CA ALA A 71 2.13 2.84 -0.51
C ALA A 71 0.97 2.01 0.07
N ILE A 72 0.31 1.18 -0.75
CA ILE A 72 -0.71 0.25 -0.29
C ILE A 72 -0.10 -0.76 0.70
N ALA A 73 1.00 -1.40 0.35
CA ALA A 73 1.66 -2.38 1.24
C ALA A 73 2.07 -1.75 2.59
N CYS A 74 2.58 -0.51 2.55
CA CYS A 74 2.89 0.26 3.76
C CYS A 74 1.65 0.48 4.65
N SER A 75 0.49 0.76 4.06
CA SER A 75 -0.72 1.13 4.81
C SER A 75 -1.39 -0.04 5.52
N VAL A 76 -1.03 -1.28 5.16
CA VAL A 76 -1.59 -2.50 5.74
C VAL A 76 -0.49 -3.53 6.07
N PRO A 77 0.44 -3.22 7.00
CA PRO A 77 1.65 -4.01 7.21
C PRO A 77 1.40 -5.44 7.72
N THR A 78 0.20 -5.71 8.24
CA THR A 78 -0.21 -7.03 8.77
C THR A 78 -1.07 -7.84 7.79
N ARG A 79 -1.43 -7.29 6.61
CA ARG A 79 -2.28 -7.97 5.62
C ARG A 79 -1.45 -8.44 4.43
N ALA A 80 -1.73 -9.65 3.95
CA ALA A 80 -1.17 -10.13 2.69
C ALA A 80 -1.65 -9.26 1.51
N MET A 81 -0.75 -8.98 0.55
CA MET A 81 -1.03 -8.20 -0.66
C MET A 81 -1.85 -8.99 -1.70
N LEU A 82 -3.05 -9.40 -1.30
CA LEU A 82 -4.02 -10.04 -2.19
C LEU A 82 -4.74 -8.98 -3.05
N CYS A 83 -5.20 -9.37 -4.24
CA CYS A 83 -5.90 -8.46 -5.16
C CYS A 83 -7.14 -7.79 -4.53
N VAL A 84 -7.86 -8.50 -3.66
CA VAL A 84 -9.00 -7.95 -2.92
C VAL A 84 -8.56 -6.89 -1.91
N VAL A 85 -7.46 -7.13 -1.19
CA VAL A 85 -6.87 -6.17 -0.25
C VAL A 85 -6.43 -4.91 -0.98
N ILE A 86 -5.77 -5.06 -2.13
CA ILE A 86 -5.39 -3.93 -2.99
C ILE A 86 -6.63 -3.14 -3.41
N ALA A 87 -7.70 -3.81 -3.86
CA ALA A 87 -8.94 -3.15 -4.27
C ALA A 87 -9.62 -2.38 -3.12
N GLU A 88 -9.65 -2.97 -1.92
CA GLU A 88 -10.22 -2.33 -0.73
C GLU A 88 -9.42 -1.08 -0.31
N VAL A 89 -8.09 -1.22 -0.19
CA VAL A 89 -7.22 -0.13 0.25
C VAL A 89 -7.18 1.00 -0.77
N ALA A 90 -7.16 0.67 -2.07
CA ALA A 90 -7.28 1.65 -3.15
C ALA A 90 -8.72 2.19 -3.33
N LYS A 91 -9.66 1.78 -2.46
CA LYS A 91 -11.06 2.22 -2.46
C LYS A 91 -11.75 2.03 -3.81
N MET A 92 -11.47 0.91 -4.49
CA MET A 92 -12.09 0.58 -5.76
C MET A 92 -13.60 0.32 -5.56
N PRO A 93 -14.47 0.80 -6.46
CA PRO A 93 -15.89 0.52 -6.38
C PRO A 93 -16.18 -0.98 -6.45
N LYS A 94 -17.10 -1.46 -5.62
CA LYS A 94 -17.66 -2.81 -5.79
C LYS A 94 -18.62 -2.82 -6.98
N VAL A 95 -18.63 -3.94 -7.71
CA VAL A 95 -19.66 -4.18 -8.72
C VAL A 95 -20.95 -4.53 -7.99
N THR A 96 -21.98 -3.70 -8.11
CA THR A 96 -23.32 -4.07 -7.67
C THR A 96 -23.89 -5.10 -8.65
N PRO A 97 -24.41 -6.24 -8.18
CA PRO A 97 -25.16 -7.14 -9.03
C PRO A 97 -26.33 -6.37 -9.64
N ARG A 98 -26.51 -6.48 -10.96
CA ARG A 98 -27.76 -6.02 -11.57
C ARG A 98 -28.90 -6.85 -10.98
N PRO A 99 -29.98 -6.25 -10.46
CA PRO A 99 -31.12 -7.03 -9.97
C PRO A 99 -31.68 -7.89 -11.11
N PRO A 100 -32.18 -9.10 -10.82
CA PRO A 100 -32.88 -9.91 -11.82
C PRO A 100 -34.08 -9.11 -12.34
N GLY A 101 -34.19 -9.03 -13.67
CA GLY A 101 -35.32 -8.41 -14.37
C GLY A 101 -36.49 -9.37 -14.55
#